data_AF-A0A1S9D0G8-F1
#
_entry.id   AF-A0A1S9D0G8-F1
#
_cell.length_a   1.000
_cell.length_b   1.000
_cell.length_c   1.000
_cell.angle_alpha   90.00
_cell.angle_beta   90.00
_cell.angle_gamma   90.00
#
_symmetry.space_group_name_H-M   'P 1'
#
loop_
_entity.id
_entity.type
_entity.pdbx_description
1 polymer ?
#
loop_
_entity_poly.entity_id
_entity_poly.type
_entity_poly.pdbx_seq_one_letter_code
_entity_poly.pdbx_strand_id
1 'polypeptide(L)'
;MNPGGFDYEGWLFQHRIRALGHVIDSPRNRCLEAARGALVDRLRQRLALKLAAVARHSSQGNVLTALVIGTQDAIGAEQWQVFNRTGTSHLVSISGLHIGLIALLGFWVGRWLWSLPGFTVLYVAAPRVGALSGTLAALMYSGLAGFSVPTQRSFIMVTVLMYGLVANRLFKSIDLWFIALSLVLILDPFSVLAPGFWLSFGAVALILYGMGGRVAPSGLWWRIARLHLVVAIGLTPVLLLIFGQNPIVSPVANVLAVPWVSAVAAPLALAGTALCFVWERAGIALLDLALKNLEGLWVYLQYLSEIEYAIWVRAVPVPWIGGAALIGILIVLAPRGIPARWLGFVWLLPLLVTPPPRPKEGELWFTLLDVGQGLSAVVQTRDRTLVYDTGPRFNERFDAGRAVLVPYLRQHGIEHVDTLVISHGDSDHTGGLDSLLAEVSVGRILANGPIGGRRVSVCRDGQHWRWGEASFSVLHPAFDANGSDNNRSCILKVSLGDRSVLLPGDTRPRRNTSY
;
A
#
# COMPACT_ATOMS: atom_id res chain seq x y z
N MET A 1 18.49 -2.65 6.48
CA MET A 1 17.19 -2.11 6.01
C MET A 1 16.98 -0.73 6.58
N ASN A 2 16.47 0.19 5.77
CA ASN A 2 16.12 1.53 6.22
C ASN A 2 14.92 1.48 7.18
N PRO A 3 14.97 2.22 8.31
CA PRO A 3 13.79 2.39 9.16
C PRO A 3 12.61 2.93 8.34
N GLY A 4 11.46 2.26 8.45
CA GLY A 4 10.21 2.69 7.80
C GLY A 4 10.16 2.46 6.29
N GLY A 5 11.24 1.97 5.69
CA GLY A 5 11.29 1.60 4.28
C GLY A 5 10.49 0.33 3.98
N PHE A 6 10.09 0.18 2.73
CA PHE A 6 9.47 -1.06 2.26
C PHE A 6 10.50 -2.21 2.26
N ASP A 7 10.19 -3.29 2.98
CA ASP A 7 11.01 -4.51 2.98
C ASP A 7 10.82 -5.28 1.66
N TYR A 8 11.56 -4.86 0.64
CA TYR A 8 11.51 -5.45 -0.69
C TYR A 8 11.98 -6.91 -0.69
N GLU A 9 13.05 -7.22 0.05
CA GLU A 9 13.59 -8.58 0.14
C GLU A 9 12.60 -9.54 0.81
N GLY A 10 12.01 -9.11 1.94
CA GLY A 10 10.95 -9.85 2.61
C GLY A 10 9.72 -10.02 1.71
N TRP A 11 9.36 -9.00 0.92
CA TRP A 11 8.28 -9.10 -0.06
C TRP A 11 8.60 -10.13 -1.15
N LEU A 12 9.81 -10.11 -1.74
CA LEU A 12 10.24 -11.10 -2.74
C LEU A 12 10.20 -12.53 -2.17
N PHE A 13 10.70 -12.71 -0.96
CA PHE A 13 10.71 -13.99 -0.26
C PHE A 13 9.29 -14.53 -0.05
N GLN A 14 8.36 -13.69 0.42
CA GLN A 14 6.94 -14.05 0.58
C GLN A 14 6.28 -14.44 -0.74
N HIS A 15 6.64 -13.78 -1.84
CA HIS A 15 6.13 -14.11 -3.18
C HIS A 15 6.86 -15.30 -3.82
N ARG A 16 7.81 -15.93 -3.10
CA ARG A 16 8.65 -17.03 -3.58
C ARG A 16 9.43 -16.67 -4.86
N ILE A 17 9.74 -15.38 -5.03
CA ILE A 17 10.53 -14.87 -6.15
C ILE A 17 12.01 -15.10 -5.84
N ARG A 18 12.67 -15.95 -6.62
CA ARG A 18 14.09 -16.32 -6.42
C ARG A 18 15.06 -15.54 -7.30
N ALA A 19 14.57 -14.98 -8.41
CA ALA A 19 15.37 -14.23 -9.35
C ALA A 19 14.50 -13.16 -10.02
N LEU A 20 15.12 -12.04 -10.36
CA LEU A 20 14.53 -10.95 -11.11
C LEU A 20 15.28 -10.82 -12.44
N GLY A 21 14.57 -10.44 -13.48
CA GLY A 21 15.13 -10.17 -14.79
C GLY A 21 14.25 -9.20 -15.54
N HIS A 22 14.83 -8.45 -16.47
CA HIS A 22 14.11 -7.61 -17.40
C HIS A 22 14.44 -8.05 -18.82
N VAL A 23 13.47 -7.92 -19.72
CA VAL A 23 13.70 -8.13 -21.15
C VAL A 23 14.13 -6.80 -21.74
N ILE A 24 15.31 -6.77 -22.34
CA ILE A 24 15.77 -5.60 -23.09
C ILE A 24 15.03 -5.61 -24.42
N ASP A 25 14.30 -4.53 -24.70
CA ASP A 25 13.64 -4.41 -26.00
C ASP A 25 14.69 -4.32 -27.11
N SER A 26 14.57 -5.21 -28.09
CA SER A 26 15.56 -5.39 -29.14
C SER A 26 14.88 -5.98 -30.37
N PRO A 27 15.18 -5.47 -31.57
CA PRO A 27 14.68 -6.04 -32.82
C PRO A 27 15.16 -7.48 -33.06
N ARG A 28 16.14 -7.97 -32.29
CA ARG A 28 16.62 -9.37 -32.32
C ARG A 28 15.78 -10.32 -31.46
N ASN A 29 14.84 -9.80 -30.67
CA ASN A 29 13.99 -10.62 -29.82
C ASN A 29 13.10 -11.50 -30.71
N ARG A 30 13.26 -12.81 -30.58
CA ARG A 30 12.45 -13.80 -31.30
C ARG A 30 11.81 -14.76 -30.31
N CYS A 31 10.54 -15.10 -30.55
CA CYS A 31 9.85 -16.13 -29.79
C CYS A 31 10.50 -17.49 -30.11
N LEU A 32 11.22 -18.06 -29.14
CA LEU A 32 11.88 -19.36 -29.30
C LEU A 32 10.89 -20.51 -29.11
N GLU A 33 9.94 -20.34 -28.20
CA GLU A 33 8.91 -21.34 -27.89
C GLU A 33 7.68 -20.63 -27.35
N ALA A 34 6.48 -21.10 -27.74
CA ALA A 34 5.26 -20.64 -27.11
C ALA A 34 5.25 -21.07 -25.65
N ALA A 35 4.96 -20.14 -24.73
CA ALA A 35 4.96 -20.42 -23.31
C ALA A 35 4.09 -21.66 -23.00
N ARG A 36 4.71 -22.72 -22.46
CA ARG A 36 4.03 -23.91 -21.94
C ARG A 36 3.30 -23.66 -20.62
N GLY A 37 3.18 -22.39 -20.21
CA GLY A 37 2.52 -21.98 -18.98
C GLY A 37 1.12 -22.57 -18.83
N ALA A 38 0.69 -22.69 -17.57
CA ALA A 38 -0.61 -23.24 -17.22
C ALA A 38 -1.71 -22.58 -18.07
N LEU A 39 -2.71 -23.35 -18.48
CA LEU A 39 -3.84 -22.87 -19.31
C LEU A 39 -4.46 -21.56 -18.76
N VAL A 40 -4.41 -21.40 -17.44
CA VAL A 40 -4.85 -20.21 -16.70
C VAL A 40 -4.03 -18.96 -17.05
N ASP A 41 -2.70 -19.03 -17.15
CA ASP A 41 -1.86 -17.85 -17.45
C ASP A 41 -2.07 -17.37 -18.89
N ARG A 42 -2.26 -18.30 -19.82
CA ARG A 42 -2.62 -17.96 -21.21
C ARG A 42 -3.99 -17.31 -21.29
N LEU A 43 -4.96 -17.79 -20.52
CA LEU A 43 -6.27 -17.18 -20.43
C LEU A 43 -6.17 -15.76 -19.83
N ARG A 44 -5.44 -15.60 -18.72
CA ARG A 44 -5.18 -14.30 -18.07
C ARG A 44 -4.55 -13.31 -19.03
N GLN A 45 -3.52 -13.71 -19.78
CA GLN A 45 -2.86 -12.85 -20.77
C GLN A 45 -3.81 -12.43 -21.90
N ARG A 46 -4.59 -13.36 -22.45
CA ARG A 46 -5.59 -13.04 -23.49
C ARG A 46 -6.64 -12.06 -22.98
N LEU A 47 -7.12 -12.26 -21.76
CA LEU A 47 -8.05 -11.36 -21.09
C LEU A 47 -7.45 -9.99 -20.86
N ALA A 48 -6.20 -9.91 -20.36
CA ALA A 48 -5.49 -8.66 -20.15
C ALA A 48 -5.40 -7.85 -21.45
N LEU A 49 -4.99 -8.48 -22.55
CA LEU A 49 -4.90 -7.82 -23.85
C LEU A 49 -6.26 -7.34 -24.37
N LYS A 50 -7.32 -8.15 -24.19
CA LYS A 50 -8.67 -7.77 -24.61
C LYS A 50 -9.23 -6.60 -23.78
N LEU A 51 -9.08 -6.66 -22.46
CA LEU A 51 -9.49 -5.59 -21.55
C LEU A 51 -8.71 -4.31 -21.81
N ALA A 52 -7.40 -4.40 -22.02
CA ALA A 52 -6.57 -3.26 -22.39
C ALA A 52 -7.05 -2.61 -23.70
N ALA A 53 -7.38 -3.41 -24.72
CA ALA A 53 -7.86 -2.89 -26.00
C ALA A 53 -9.18 -2.12 -25.88
N VAL A 54 -10.13 -2.63 -25.08
CA VAL A 54 -11.43 -1.98 -24.80
C VAL A 54 -11.24 -0.72 -23.97
N ALA A 55 -10.37 -0.76 -22.96
CA ALA A 55 -10.24 0.32 -22.00
C ALA A 55 -9.19 1.39 -22.36
N ARG A 56 -8.64 1.37 -23.59
CA ARG A 56 -7.61 2.33 -24.06
C ARG A 56 -8.01 3.81 -23.90
N HIS A 57 -9.31 4.09 -23.92
CA HIS A 57 -9.84 5.46 -23.86
C HIS A 57 -10.20 5.92 -22.44
N SER A 58 -10.11 5.04 -21.44
CA SER A 58 -10.49 5.35 -20.06
C SER A 58 -9.27 5.38 -19.14
N SER A 59 -9.23 6.37 -18.25
CA SER A 59 -8.22 6.42 -17.16
C SER A 59 -8.35 5.25 -16.18
N GLN A 60 -9.52 4.61 -16.13
CA GLN A 60 -9.83 3.51 -15.20
C GLN A 60 -9.64 2.13 -15.81
N GLY A 61 -9.11 2.02 -17.04
CA GLY A 61 -8.89 0.73 -17.69
C GLY A 61 -7.98 -0.23 -16.92
N ASN A 62 -6.96 0.31 -16.25
CA ASN A 62 -6.06 -0.48 -15.42
C ASN A 62 -6.75 -0.96 -14.14
N VAL A 63 -7.65 -0.15 -13.57
CA VAL A 63 -8.46 -0.53 -12.40
C VAL A 63 -9.47 -1.61 -12.76
N LEU A 64 -10.14 -1.48 -13.92
CA LEU A 64 -11.02 -2.54 -14.46
C LEU A 64 -10.26 -3.85 -14.64
N THR A 65 -9.07 -3.80 -15.23
CA THR A 65 -8.23 -4.98 -15.44
C THR A 65 -7.82 -5.61 -14.10
N ALA A 66 -7.44 -4.80 -13.12
CA ALA A 66 -7.14 -5.28 -11.77
C ALA A 66 -8.36 -5.94 -11.09
N LEU A 67 -9.57 -5.42 -11.27
CA LEU A 67 -10.79 -6.02 -10.73
C LEU A 67 -11.12 -7.38 -11.34
N VAL A 68 -10.86 -7.58 -12.64
CA VAL A 68 -11.23 -8.83 -13.34
C VAL A 68 -10.17 -9.92 -13.18
N ILE A 69 -8.89 -9.58 -13.36
CA ILE A 69 -7.78 -10.55 -13.40
C ILE A 69 -6.73 -10.33 -12.30
N GLY A 70 -6.84 -9.29 -11.47
CA GLY A 70 -5.95 -9.09 -10.33
C GLY A 70 -4.57 -8.51 -10.67
N THR A 71 -4.33 -8.07 -11.91
CA THR A 71 -3.06 -7.46 -12.32
C THR A 71 -3.04 -5.96 -12.01
N GLN A 72 -2.13 -5.53 -11.15
CA GLN A 72 -2.05 -4.16 -10.64
C GLN A 72 -0.90 -3.34 -11.24
N ASP A 73 0.01 -4.00 -11.97
CA ASP A 73 1.27 -3.42 -12.44
C ASP A 73 1.08 -2.19 -13.33
N ALA A 74 -0.06 -2.14 -14.05
CA ALA A 74 -0.38 -1.05 -14.95
C ALA A 74 -0.94 0.20 -14.25
N ILE A 75 -1.36 0.12 -12.98
CA ILE A 75 -1.96 1.25 -12.24
C ILE A 75 -0.91 2.32 -11.98
N GLY A 76 -1.27 3.58 -12.27
CA GLY A 76 -0.37 4.72 -12.13
C GLY A 76 -0.07 5.13 -10.68
N ALA A 77 1.05 5.84 -10.50
CA ALA A 77 1.49 6.37 -9.21
C ALA A 77 0.46 7.30 -8.54
N GLU A 78 -0.17 8.18 -9.33
CA GLU A 78 -1.24 9.09 -8.89
C GLU A 78 -2.49 8.32 -8.45
N GLN A 79 -2.87 7.29 -9.21
CA GLN A 79 -4.03 6.48 -8.86
C GLN A 79 -3.83 5.78 -7.51
N TRP A 80 -2.64 5.23 -7.29
CA TRP A 80 -2.26 4.66 -5.99
C TRP A 80 -2.30 5.68 -4.86
N GLN A 81 -1.94 6.94 -5.12
CA GLN A 81 -2.01 7.99 -4.11
C GLN A 81 -3.47 8.24 -3.69
N VAL A 82 -4.41 8.30 -4.63
CA VAL A 82 -5.85 8.45 -4.34
C VAL A 82 -6.37 7.26 -3.53
N PHE A 83 -6.05 6.03 -3.94
CA PHE A 83 -6.46 4.82 -3.22
C PHE A 83 -5.88 4.77 -1.79
N ASN A 84 -4.64 5.18 -1.61
CA ASN A 84 -4.01 5.24 -0.29
C ASN A 84 -4.60 6.36 0.58
N ARG A 85 -4.82 7.56 0.03
CA ARG A 85 -5.43 8.71 0.72
C ARG A 85 -6.88 8.48 1.13
N THR A 86 -7.62 7.69 0.36
CA THR A 86 -9.01 7.32 0.68
C THR A 86 -9.14 6.01 1.44
N GLY A 87 -8.06 5.25 1.65
CA GLY A 87 -8.10 3.94 2.31
C GLY A 87 -8.86 2.87 1.51
N THR A 88 -8.90 3.00 0.19
CA THR A 88 -9.65 2.11 -0.72
C THR A 88 -8.75 1.20 -1.57
N SER A 89 -7.44 1.16 -1.30
CA SER A 89 -6.46 0.29 -1.99
C SER A 89 -6.83 -1.20 -1.99
N HIS A 90 -7.51 -1.66 -0.93
CA HIS A 90 -8.00 -3.03 -0.81
C HIS A 90 -9.13 -3.40 -1.79
N LEU A 91 -9.79 -2.42 -2.44
CA LEU A 91 -10.82 -2.68 -3.46
C LEU A 91 -10.21 -3.10 -4.80
N VAL A 92 -9.02 -2.60 -5.10
CA VAL A 92 -8.30 -2.83 -6.36
C VAL A 92 -7.49 -4.12 -6.31
N SER A 93 -7.06 -4.51 -5.10
CA SER A 93 -6.71 -5.91 -4.84
C SER A 93 -8.00 -6.71 -4.85
N ILE A 94 -8.00 -7.89 -5.48
CA ILE A 94 -9.15 -8.79 -5.44
C ILE A 94 -9.44 -9.10 -3.97
N SER A 95 -10.46 -8.42 -3.43
CA SER A 95 -10.77 -8.46 -2.01
C SER A 95 -11.51 -9.74 -1.66
N GLY A 96 -11.44 -10.13 -0.38
CA GLY A 96 -12.20 -11.29 0.09
C GLY A 96 -13.71 -11.13 -0.08
N LEU A 97 -14.20 -9.89 -0.16
CA LEU A 97 -15.60 -9.60 -0.48
C LEU A 97 -15.96 -10.03 -1.90
N HIS A 98 -15.11 -9.77 -2.90
CA HIS A 98 -15.36 -10.21 -4.29
C HIS A 98 -15.42 -11.73 -4.38
N ILE A 99 -14.46 -12.43 -3.77
CA ILE A 99 -14.43 -13.90 -3.75
C ILE A 99 -15.65 -14.45 -3.00
N GLY A 100 -16.02 -13.83 -1.87
CA GLY A 100 -17.21 -14.19 -1.11
C GLY A 100 -18.51 -14.00 -1.89
N LEU A 101 -18.65 -12.91 -2.65
CA LEU A 101 -19.82 -12.64 -3.50
C LEU A 101 -19.94 -13.64 -4.63
N ILE A 102 -18.83 -13.98 -5.30
CA ILE A 102 -18.82 -15.00 -6.35
C ILE A 102 -19.14 -16.38 -5.78
N ALA A 103 -18.63 -16.69 -4.59
CA ALA A 103 -18.98 -17.91 -3.87
C ALA A 103 -20.47 -17.95 -3.51
N LEU A 104 -21.04 -16.83 -3.06
CA LEU A 104 -22.47 -16.72 -2.73
C LEU A 104 -23.34 -16.85 -3.98
N LEU A 105 -22.95 -16.23 -5.09
CA LEU A 105 -23.64 -16.39 -6.37
C LEU A 105 -23.60 -17.85 -6.84
N GLY A 106 -22.42 -18.46 -6.84
CA GLY A 106 -22.24 -19.88 -7.17
C GLY A 106 -23.05 -20.79 -6.24
N PHE A 107 -23.16 -20.44 -4.96
CA PHE A 107 -23.99 -21.15 -3.98
C PHE A 107 -25.46 -21.10 -4.36
N TRP A 108 -26.00 -19.91 -4.63
CA TRP A 108 -27.41 -19.76 -4.97
C TRP A 108 -27.76 -20.39 -6.31
N VAL A 109 -26.93 -20.21 -7.32
CA VAL A 109 -27.13 -20.84 -8.64
C VAL A 109 -27.09 -22.36 -8.52
N GLY A 110 -26.07 -22.92 -7.86
CA GLY A 110 -25.96 -24.37 -7.68
C GLY A 110 -27.12 -24.94 -6.86
N ARG A 111 -27.51 -24.27 -5.77
CA ARG A 111 -28.68 -24.64 -4.98
C ARG A 111 -29.96 -24.60 -5.81
N TRP A 112 -30.18 -23.54 -6.58
CA TRP A 112 -31.37 -23.33 -7.39
C TRP A 112 -31.47 -24.39 -8.48
N LEU A 113 -30.42 -24.55 -9.31
CA LEU A 113 -30.36 -25.57 -10.36
C LEU A 113 -30.56 -26.98 -9.80
N TRP A 114 -29.96 -27.29 -8.65
CA TRP A 114 -30.16 -28.57 -7.99
C TRP A 114 -31.59 -28.76 -7.48
N SER A 115 -32.31 -27.69 -7.17
CA SER A 115 -33.68 -27.77 -6.65
C SER A 115 -34.73 -27.86 -7.77
N LEU A 116 -34.40 -27.51 -9.02
CA LEU A 116 -35.35 -27.48 -10.15
C LEU A 116 -36.04 -28.83 -10.42
N PRO A 117 -35.33 -29.99 -10.44
CA PRO A 117 -35.97 -31.27 -10.76
C PRO A 117 -36.81 -31.86 -9.61
N GLY A 118 -36.75 -31.30 -8.40
CA GLY A 118 -37.47 -31.75 -7.22
C GLY A 118 -36.93 -33.05 -6.59
N PHE A 119 -36.71 -34.11 -7.37
CA PHE A 119 -36.26 -35.42 -6.87
C PHE A 119 -34.81 -35.44 -6.37
N THR A 120 -33.96 -34.56 -6.91
CA THR A 120 -32.53 -34.41 -6.56
C THR A 120 -32.31 -34.03 -5.09
N VAL A 121 -33.25 -33.29 -4.50
CA VAL A 121 -33.20 -32.86 -3.08
C VAL A 121 -33.41 -34.04 -2.13
N LEU A 122 -34.01 -35.15 -2.60
CA LEU A 122 -34.19 -36.37 -1.84
C LEU A 122 -32.87 -37.13 -1.62
N TYR A 123 -31.90 -36.98 -2.53
CA TYR A 123 -30.58 -37.61 -2.42
C TYR A 123 -29.59 -36.76 -1.63
N VAL A 124 -29.52 -35.46 -1.97
CA VAL A 124 -28.59 -34.52 -1.35
C VAL A 124 -29.31 -33.21 -1.08
N ALA A 125 -29.23 -32.75 0.18
CA ALA A 125 -29.78 -31.47 0.58
C ALA A 125 -29.20 -30.33 -0.29
N ALA A 126 -30.07 -29.55 -0.93
CA ALA A 126 -29.70 -28.46 -1.84
C ALA A 126 -28.66 -27.45 -1.27
N PRO A 127 -28.62 -27.11 0.05
CA PRO A 127 -27.54 -26.28 0.58
C PRO A 127 -26.13 -26.89 0.42
N ARG A 128 -25.99 -28.22 0.44
CA ARG A 128 -24.68 -28.88 0.30
C ARG A 128 -24.15 -28.76 -1.12
N VAL A 129 -25.02 -28.93 -2.12
CA VAL A 129 -24.67 -28.71 -3.54
C VAL A 129 -24.37 -27.24 -3.79
N GLY A 130 -25.14 -26.34 -3.18
CA GLY A 130 -24.81 -24.91 -3.16
C GLY A 130 -23.41 -24.66 -2.60
N ALA A 131 -23.07 -25.22 -1.44
CA ALA A 131 -21.75 -25.03 -0.82
C ALA A 131 -20.60 -25.52 -1.70
N LEU A 132 -20.76 -26.67 -2.36
CA LEU A 132 -19.79 -27.19 -3.32
C LEU A 132 -19.66 -26.29 -4.55
N SER A 133 -20.78 -25.89 -5.14
CA SER A 133 -20.83 -24.98 -6.30
C SER A 133 -20.20 -23.61 -5.98
N GLY A 134 -20.50 -23.05 -4.81
CA GLY A 134 -19.91 -21.80 -4.33
C GLY A 134 -18.41 -21.91 -4.10
N THR A 135 -17.94 -23.02 -3.52
CA THR A 135 -16.50 -23.28 -3.36
C THR A 135 -15.81 -23.43 -4.72
N LEU A 136 -16.44 -24.12 -5.67
CA LEU A 136 -15.92 -24.26 -7.03
C LEU A 136 -15.84 -22.91 -7.76
N ALA A 137 -16.88 -22.07 -7.65
CA ALA A 137 -16.88 -20.73 -8.22
C ALA A 137 -15.77 -19.86 -7.62
N ALA A 138 -15.58 -19.92 -6.30
CA ALA A 138 -14.50 -19.22 -5.60
C ALA A 138 -13.12 -19.72 -6.06
N LEU A 139 -12.95 -21.03 -6.26
CA LEU A 139 -11.71 -21.64 -6.74
C LEU A 139 -11.38 -21.17 -8.16
N MET A 140 -12.37 -21.21 -9.07
CA MET A 140 -12.22 -20.77 -10.45
C MET A 140 -11.82 -19.29 -10.52
N TYR A 141 -12.51 -18.43 -9.77
CA TYR A 141 -12.18 -17.02 -9.72
C TYR A 141 -10.82 -16.76 -9.07
N SER A 142 -10.46 -17.51 -8.03
CA SER A 142 -9.13 -17.42 -7.41
C SER A 142 -8.01 -17.79 -8.37
N GLY A 143 -8.24 -18.80 -9.22
CA GLY A 143 -7.34 -19.14 -10.33
C GLY A 143 -7.27 -18.04 -11.38
N LEU A 144 -8.42 -17.48 -11.78
CA LEU A 144 -8.47 -16.35 -12.71
C LEU A 144 -7.73 -15.13 -12.18
N ALA A 145 -7.77 -14.89 -10.87
CA ALA A 145 -7.05 -13.87 -10.12
C ALA A 145 -5.55 -14.15 -9.95
N GLY A 146 -5.07 -15.34 -10.31
CA GLY A 146 -3.66 -15.73 -10.24
C GLY A 146 -3.21 -16.20 -8.86
N PHE A 147 -4.15 -16.58 -7.98
CA PHE A 147 -3.87 -17.03 -6.61
C PHE A 147 -2.89 -16.14 -5.84
N SER A 148 -3.07 -14.82 -5.94
CA SER A 148 -2.33 -13.89 -5.08
C SER A 148 -2.53 -14.23 -3.59
N VAL A 149 -1.59 -13.88 -2.71
CA VAL A 149 -1.67 -14.22 -1.27
C VAL A 149 -3.01 -13.77 -0.64
N PRO A 150 -3.54 -12.55 -0.90
CA PRO A 150 -4.88 -12.15 -0.44
C PRO A 150 -6.03 -13.02 -0.96
N THR A 151 -5.95 -13.45 -2.23
CA THR A 151 -6.93 -14.33 -2.86
C THR A 151 -6.95 -15.70 -2.18
N GLN A 152 -5.79 -16.29 -1.91
CA GLN A 152 -5.68 -17.58 -1.23
C GLN A 152 -6.33 -17.56 0.16
N ARG A 153 -6.03 -16.53 0.97
CA ARG A 153 -6.64 -16.38 2.31
C ARG A 153 -8.15 -16.29 2.25
N SER A 154 -8.66 -15.50 1.32
CA SER A 154 -10.10 -15.30 1.12
C SER A 154 -10.80 -16.59 0.65
N PHE A 155 -10.17 -17.34 -0.26
CA PHE A 155 -10.65 -18.64 -0.71
C PHE A 155 -10.71 -19.65 0.45
N ILE A 156 -9.66 -19.69 1.29
CA ILE A 156 -9.63 -20.53 2.49
C ILE A 156 -10.76 -20.17 3.45
N MET A 157 -10.96 -18.88 3.75
CA MET A 157 -12.06 -18.42 4.62
C MET A 157 -13.43 -18.82 4.08
N VAL A 158 -13.67 -18.65 2.77
CA VAL A 158 -14.92 -19.09 2.12
C VAL A 158 -15.08 -20.60 2.21
N THR A 159 -14.02 -21.37 1.96
CA THR A 159 -14.06 -22.83 2.01
C THR A 159 -14.38 -23.33 3.42
N VAL A 160 -13.78 -22.73 4.46
CA VAL A 160 -14.08 -23.06 5.87
C VAL A 160 -15.53 -22.73 6.22
N LEU A 161 -16.06 -21.59 5.75
CA LEU A 161 -17.46 -21.23 5.93
C LEU A 161 -18.40 -22.24 5.24
N MET A 162 -18.12 -22.59 3.98
CA MET A 162 -18.90 -23.55 3.20
C MET A 162 -18.83 -24.96 3.81
N TYR A 163 -17.67 -25.35 4.35
CA TYR A 163 -17.52 -26.59 5.11
C TYR A 163 -18.43 -26.60 6.36
N GLY A 164 -18.48 -25.48 7.09
CA GLY A 164 -19.39 -25.33 8.23
C GLY A 164 -20.85 -25.58 7.86
N LEU A 165 -21.29 -25.10 6.68
CA LEU A 165 -22.63 -25.34 6.15
C LEU A 165 -22.88 -26.80 5.77
N VAL A 166 -21.88 -27.51 5.23
CA VAL A 166 -22.01 -28.92 4.83
C VAL A 166 -21.98 -29.87 6.03
N ALA A 167 -21.17 -29.55 7.05
CA ALA A 167 -20.92 -30.39 8.21
C ALA A 167 -22.13 -30.50 9.16
N ASN A 168 -23.22 -29.74 8.95
CA ASN A 168 -24.42 -29.73 9.81
C ASN A 168 -24.10 -29.54 11.30
N ARG A 169 -23.05 -28.78 11.63
CA ARG A 169 -22.67 -28.46 13.01
C ARG A 169 -22.81 -26.96 13.28
N LEU A 170 -23.26 -26.61 14.47
CA LEU A 170 -23.31 -25.23 14.94
C LEU A 170 -21.91 -24.77 15.32
N PHE A 171 -21.13 -24.31 14.35
CA PHE A 171 -19.87 -23.62 14.62
C PHE A 171 -20.13 -22.19 15.07
N LYS A 172 -19.43 -21.72 16.10
CA LYS A 172 -19.40 -20.29 16.39
C LYS A 172 -18.55 -19.61 15.32
N SER A 173 -18.89 -18.37 14.96
CA SER A 173 -18.13 -17.61 13.96
C SER A 173 -16.65 -17.47 14.32
N ILE A 174 -16.32 -17.45 15.62
CA ILE A 174 -14.94 -17.41 16.10
C ILE A 174 -14.19 -18.72 15.85
N ASP A 175 -14.86 -19.87 15.91
CA ASP A 175 -14.25 -21.18 15.66
C ASP A 175 -13.84 -21.27 14.18
N LEU A 176 -14.73 -20.84 13.28
CA LEU A 176 -14.43 -20.77 11.84
C LEU A 176 -13.26 -19.81 11.55
N TRP A 177 -13.18 -18.70 12.28
CA TRP A 177 -12.06 -17.76 12.17
C TRP A 177 -10.73 -18.40 12.59
N PHE A 178 -10.69 -19.11 13.72
CA PHE A 178 -9.49 -19.84 14.16
C PHE A 178 -9.10 -20.98 13.23
N ILE A 179 -10.07 -21.71 12.68
CA ILE A 179 -9.81 -22.77 11.69
C ILE A 179 -9.19 -22.17 10.43
N ALA A 180 -9.77 -21.08 9.90
CA ALA A 180 -9.24 -20.40 8.72
C ALA A 180 -7.84 -19.83 8.98
N LEU A 181 -7.61 -19.21 10.15
CA LEU A 181 -6.31 -18.72 10.57
C LEU A 181 -5.27 -19.84 10.60
N SER A 182 -5.60 -20.96 11.25
CA SER A 182 -4.72 -22.12 11.36
C SER A 182 -4.40 -22.71 10.00
N LEU A 183 -5.39 -22.87 9.12
CA LEU A 183 -5.19 -23.42 7.78
C LEU A 183 -4.31 -22.52 6.91
N VAL A 184 -4.48 -21.20 6.97
CA VAL A 184 -3.60 -20.24 6.28
C VAL A 184 -2.16 -20.38 6.78
N LEU A 185 -1.95 -20.44 8.09
CA LEU A 185 -0.60 -20.55 8.68
C LEU A 185 0.07 -21.90 8.42
N ILE A 186 -0.69 -22.98 8.30
CA ILE A 186 -0.17 -24.29 7.92
C ILE A 186 0.29 -24.30 6.46
N LEU A 187 -0.48 -23.67 5.56
CA LEU A 187 -0.17 -23.64 4.13
C LEU A 187 0.92 -22.61 3.77
N ASP A 188 0.94 -21.48 4.48
CA ASP A 188 1.91 -20.41 4.30
C ASP A 188 2.28 -19.77 5.66
N PRO A 189 3.28 -20.34 6.38
CA PRO A 189 3.68 -19.82 7.69
C PRO A 189 4.30 -18.42 7.61
N PHE A 190 4.85 -18.03 6.46
CA PHE A 190 5.44 -16.71 6.25
C PHE A 190 4.38 -15.62 6.02
N SER A 191 3.11 -15.98 5.91
CA SER A 191 2.01 -15.03 5.74
C SER A 191 1.92 -14.00 6.87
N VAL A 192 2.42 -14.31 8.08
CA VAL A 192 2.51 -13.37 9.22
C VAL A 192 3.44 -12.19 8.99
N LEU A 193 4.39 -12.31 8.06
CA LEU A 193 5.31 -11.23 7.69
C LEU A 193 4.62 -10.18 6.82
N ALA A 194 3.52 -10.53 6.16
CA ALA A 194 2.79 -9.63 5.30
C ALA A 194 1.81 -8.75 6.11
N PRO A 195 1.87 -7.41 6.01
CA PRO A 195 0.88 -6.53 6.63
C PRO A 195 -0.57 -6.90 6.32
N GLY A 196 -0.83 -7.31 5.07
CA GLY A 196 -2.17 -7.68 4.61
C GLY A 196 -2.79 -8.88 5.34
N PHE A 197 -1.98 -9.73 5.98
CA PHE A 197 -2.49 -10.81 6.84
C PHE A 197 -3.15 -10.24 8.10
N TRP A 198 -2.43 -9.37 8.83
CA TRP A 198 -2.91 -8.74 10.05
C TRP A 198 -4.11 -7.83 9.80
N LEU A 199 -4.09 -7.06 8.72
CA LEU A 199 -5.23 -6.22 8.34
C LEU A 199 -6.47 -7.07 8.02
N SER A 200 -6.31 -8.21 7.34
CA SER A 200 -7.43 -9.07 6.97
C SER A 200 -8.02 -9.80 8.18
N PHE A 201 -7.21 -10.58 8.90
CA PHE A 201 -7.69 -11.36 10.05
C PHE A 201 -8.08 -10.45 11.22
N GLY A 202 -7.33 -9.37 11.45
CA GLY A 202 -7.61 -8.36 12.46
C GLY A 202 -8.91 -7.62 12.21
N ALA A 203 -9.21 -7.24 10.96
CA ALA A 203 -10.50 -6.63 10.62
C ALA A 203 -11.68 -7.56 10.96
N VAL A 204 -11.59 -8.85 10.58
CA VAL A 204 -12.66 -9.81 10.90
C VAL A 204 -12.78 -10.03 12.41
N ALA A 205 -11.67 -10.11 13.15
CA ALA A 205 -11.67 -10.23 14.61
C ALA A 205 -12.33 -9.01 15.27
N LEU A 206 -12.02 -7.80 14.82
CA LEU A 206 -12.63 -6.55 15.28
C LEU A 206 -14.12 -6.50 14.96
N ILE A 207 -14.54 -6.98 13.79
CA ILE A 207 -15.96 -7.09 13.44
C ILE A 207 -16.66 -8.06 14.40
N LEU A 208 -16.12 -9.27 14.61
CA LEU A 208 -16.70 -10.25 15.52
C LEU A 208 -16.80 -9.71 16.96
N TYR A 209 -15.75 -9.05 17.44
CA TYR A 209 -15.70 -8.44 18.76
C TYR A 209 -16.68 -7.25 18.91
N GLY A 210 -16.57 -6.27 18.01
CA GLY A 210 -17.33 -5.04 18.06
C GLY A 210 -18.80 -5.21 17.68
N MET A 211 -19.15 -6.24 16.90
CA MET A 211 -20.52 -6.56 16.50
C MET A 211 -21.23 -7.62 17.36
N GLY A 212 -20.49 -8.45 18.11
CA GLY A 212 -21.05 -9.52 18.93
C GLY A 212 -21.83 -9.06 20.17
N GLY A 213 -22.60 -10.01 20.74
CA GLY A 213 -23.16 -9.92 22.10
C GLY A 213 -24.21 -8.83 22.34
N ARG A 214 -25.04 -8.47 21.34
CA ARG A 214 -26.01 -7.37 21.47
C ARG A 214 -27.45 -7.86 21.60
N VAL A 215 -28.09 -7.38 22.66
CA VAL A 215 -29.43 -7.80 23.10
C VAL A 215 -30.57 -7.03 22.39
N ALA A 216 -30.28 -5.89 21.76
CA ALA A 216 -31.30 -5.05 21.10
C ALA A 216 -31.22 -5.12 19.57
N PRO A 217 -32.37 -5.26 18.86
CA PRO A 217 -32.42 -5.10 17.42
C PRO A 217 -32.01 -3.67 17.04
N SER A 218 -31.29 -3.54 15.93
CA SER A 218 -30.82 -2.26 15.41
C SER A 218 -31.19 -2.19 13.93
N GLY A 219 -31.55 -1.00 13.46
CA GLY A 219 -31.83 -0.76 12.05
C GLY A 219 -30.64 -1.10 11.15
N LEU A 220 -30.92 -1.52 9.92
CA LEU A 220 -29.92 -1.94 8.93
C LEU A 220 -28.83 -0.88 8.72
N TRP A 221 -29.23 0.38 8.53
CA TRP A 221 -28.31 1.50 8.31
C TRP A 221 -27.33 1.72 9.47
N TRP A 222 -27.81 1.57 10.71
CA TRP A 222 -26.94 1.68 11.88
C TRP A 222 -25.96 0.51 11.98
N ARG A 223 -26.35 -0.70 11.56
CA ARG A 223 -25.44 -1.86 11.51
C ARG A 223 -24.33 -1.65 10.50
N ILE A 224 -24.66 -1.13 9.31
CA ILE A 224 -23.69 -0.80 8.26
C ILE A 224 -22.73 0.28 8.75
N ALA A 225 -23.26 1.42 9.19
CA ALA A 225 -22.44 2.54 9.70
C ALA A 225 -21.52 2.09 10.84
N ARG A 226 -22.03 1.28 11.78
CA ARG A 226 -21.23 0.75 12.87
C ARG A 226 -20.16 -0.23 12.42
N LEU A 227 -20.42 -1.07 11.42
CA LEU A 227 -19.40 -1.98 10.87
C LEU A 227 -18.21 -1.17 10.34
N HIS A 228 -18.47 -0.15 9.51
CA HIS A 228 -17.41 0.72 9.00
C HIS A 228 -16.67 1.47 10.11
N LEU A 229 -17.40 1.97 11.12
CA LEU A 229 -16.78 2.67 12.25
C LEU A 229 -15.90 1.74 13.11
N VAL A 230 -16.36 0.51 13.39
CA VAL A 230 -15.61 -0.48 14.16
C VAL A 230 -14.30 -0.84 13.46
N VAL A 231 -14.34 -1.05 12.14
CA VAL A 231 -13.14 -1.36 11.36
C VAL A 231 -12.21 -0.15 11.27
N ALA A 232 -12.75 1.04 10.98
CA ALA A 232 -11.95 2.26 10.85
C ALA A 232 -11.23 2.64 12.14
N ILE A 233 -11.94 2.67 13.28
CA ILE A 233 -11.33 2.94 14.59
C ILE A 233 -10.44 1.77 15.00
N GLY A 234 -10.94 0.54 14.86
CA GLY A 234 -10.27 -0.68 15.30
C GLY A 234 -8.90 -0.91 14.67
N LEU A 235 -8.76 -0.60 13.37
CA LEU A 235 -7.50 -0.78 12.64
C LEU A 235 -6.54 0.40 12.74
N THR A 236 -6.98 1.56 13.25
CA THR A 236 -6.13 2.76 13.40
C THR A 236 -4.75 2.48 14.02
N PRO A 237 -4.60 1.78 15.17
CA PRO A 237 -3.31 1.58 15.81
C PRO A 237 -2.43 0.64 14.98
N VAL A 238 -3.02 -0.34 14.31
CA VAL A 238 -2.33 -1.28 13.42
C VAL A 238 -1.81 -0.53 12.18
N LEU A 239 -2.64 0.33 11.58
CA LEU A 239 -2.25 1.14 10.42
C LEU A 239 -1.14 2.14 10.77
N LEU A 240 -1.21 2.80 11.93
CA LEU A 240 -0.17 3.72 12.38
C LEU A 240 1.15 2.99 12.74
N LEU A 241 1.07 1.80 13.35
CA LEU A 241 2.25 1.00 13.67
C LEU A 241 2.97 0.46 12.42
N ILE A 242 2.21 0.04 11.41
CA ILE A 242 2.78 -0.60 10.21
C ILE A 242 3.17 0.45 9.17
N PHE A 243 2.32 1.45 8.92
CA PHE A 243 2.47 2.37 7.80
C PHE A 243 2.77 3.82 8.21
N GLY A 244 2.70 4.16 9.50
CA GLY A 244 2.85 5.55 9.97
C GLY A 244 1.75 6.50 9.46
N GLN A 245 0.63 5.95 8.97
CA GLN A 245 -0.45 6.76 8.41
C GLN A 245 -1.81 6.07 8.57
N ASN A 246 -2.85 6.88 8.76
CA ASN A 246 -4.23 6.44 8.84
C ASN A 246 -5.13 7.33 7.96
N PRO A 247 -5.74 6.80 6.89
CA PRO A 247 -6.70 7.54 6.09
C PRO A 247 -7.99 7.81 6.87
N ILE A 248 -8.17 9.04 7.37
CA ILE A 248 -9.31 9.43 8.22
C ILE A 248 -10.62 9.39 7.41
N VAL A 249 -10.56 9.71 6.12
CA VAL A 249 -11.73 9.71 5.23
C VAL A 249 -12.19 8.30 4.83
N SER A 250 -11.42 7.26 5.18
CA SER A 250 -11.70 5.86 4.83
C SER A 250 -13.11 5.37 5.15
N PRO A 251 -13.69 5.57 6.35
CA PRO A 251 -15.06 5.14 6.61
C PRO A 251 -16.09 5.83 5.70
N VAL A 252 -15.92 7.12 5.38
CA VAL A 252 -16.81 7.84 4.44
C VAL A 252 -16.64 7.29 3.03
N ALA A 253 -15.40 7.18 2.56
CA ALA A 253 -15.07 6.64 1.24
C ALA A 253 -15.65 5.23 1.05
N ASN A 254 -15.45 4.35 2.04
CA ASN A 254 -15.83 2.94 1.97
C ASN A 254 -17.33 2.69 2.13
N VAL A 255 -18.09 3.59 2.74
CA VAL A 255 -19.57 3.48 2.79
C VAL A 255 -20.17 3.51 1.39
N LEU A 256 -19.56 4.26 0.45
CA LEU A 256 -20.01 4.29 -0.94
C LEU A 256 -19.19 3.34 -1.82
N ALA A 257 -17.86 3.38 -1.73
CA ALA A 257 -16.98 2.66 -2.66
C ALA A 257 -17.11 1.13 -2.55
N VAL A 258 -17.20 0.58 -1.33
CA VAL A 258 -17.32 -0.88 -1.13
C VAL A 258 -18.59 -1.42 -1.79
N PRO A 259 -19.82 -0.93 -1.47
CA PRO A 259 -21.02 -1.45 -2.12
C PRO A 259 -21.05 -1.14 -3.61
N TRP A 260 -20.55 0.03 -4.06
CA TRP A 260 -20.55 0.39 -5.47
C TRP A 260 -19.68 -0.56 -6.31
N VAL A 261 -18.43 -0.78 -5.88
CA VAL A 261 -17.52 -1.68 -6.58
C VAL A 261 -18.06 -3.11 -6.53
N SER A 262 -18.53 -3.56 -5.36
CA SER A 262 -18.87 -4.96 -5.16
C SER A 262 -20.22 -5.37 -5.76
N ALA A 263 -21.21 -4.48 -5.76
CA ALA A 263 -22.56 -4.76 -6.26
C ALA A 263 -22.78 -4.30 -7.71
N VAL A 264 -21.99 -3.35 -8.20
CA VAL A 264 -22.18 -2.76 -9.54
C VAL A 264 -20.96 -2.98 -10.41
N ALA A 265 -19.82 -2.37 -10.09
CA ALA A 265 -18.69 -2.32 -11.01
C ALA A 265 -18.07 -3.71 -11.29
N ALA A 266 -17.79 -4.50 -10.26
CA ALA A 266 -17.18 -5.82 -10.41
C ALA A 266 -18.13 -6.82 -11.11
N PRO A 267 -19.43 -6.93 -10.75
CA PRO A 267 -20.36 -7.76 -11.50
C PRO A 267 -20.46 -7.38 -12.98
N LEU A 268 -20.54 -6.08 -13.32
CA LEU A 268 -20.56 -5.62 -14.71
C LEU A 268 -19.26 -5.96 -15.44
N ALA A 269 -18.11 -5.78 -14.79
CA ALA A 269 -16.81 -6.09 -15.36
C ALA A 269 -16.66 -7.60 -15.65
N LEU A 270 -17.03 -8.46 -14.69
CA LEU A 270 -16.97 -9.91 -14.84
C LEU A 270 -17.98 -10.42 -15.88
N ALA A 271 -19.21 -9.92 -15.85
CA ALA A 271 -20.25 -10.27 -16.82
C ALA A 271 -19.89 -9.80 -18.23
N GLY A 272 -19.41 -8.57 -18.39
CA GLY A 272 -18.94 -8.03 -19.67
C GLY A 272 -17.76 -8.83 -20.23
N THR A 273 -16.83 -9.23 -19.36
CA THR A 273 -15.69 -10.08 -19.75
C THR A 273 -16.16 -11.47 -20.21
N ALA A 274 -17.06 -12.12 -19.46
CA ALA A 274 -17.63 -13.41 -19.84
C ALA A 274 -18.41 -13.32 -21.16
N LEU A 275 -19.22 -12.27 -21.32
CA LEU A 275 -20.04 -12.05 -22.50
C LEU A 275 -19.18 -11.72 -23.73
N CYS A 276 -18.00 -11.13 -23.57
CA CYS A 276 -17.06 -10.91 -24.68
C CYS A 276 -16.62 -12.20 -25.40
N PHE A 277 -16.80 -13.38 -24.80
CA PHE A 277 -16.52 -14.67 -25.45
C PHE A 277 -17.70 -15.23 -26.24
N VAL A 278 -18.93 -14.81 -25.92
CA VAL A 278 -20.17 -15.32 -26.54
C VAL A 278 -20.75 -14.30 -27.51
N TRP A 279 -20.80 -13.03 -27.09
CA TRP A 279 -21.30 -11.91 -27.86
C TRP A 279 -20.46 -10.66 -27.61
N GLU A 280 -19.46 -10.46 -28.46
CA GLU A 280 -18.44 -9.43 -28.29
C GLU A 280 -19.00 -8.01 -28.14
N ARG A 281 -19.93 -7.59 -29.02
CA ARG A 281 -20.52 -6.24 -28.95
C ARG A 281 -21.24 -5.96 -27.63
N ALA A 282 -22.03 -6.91 -27.15
CA ALA A 282 -22.74 -6.77 -25.89
C ALA A 282 -21.76 -6.79 -24.70
N GLY A 283 -20.73 -7.63 -24.75
CA GLY A 283 -19.67 -7.67 -23.75
C GLY A 283 -18.91 -6.34 -23.64
N ILE A 284 -18.53 -5.74 -24.78
CA ILE A 284 -17.89 -4.43 -24.81
C ILE A 284 -18.80 -3.35 -24.22
N ALA A 285 -20.08 -3.32 -24.57
CA ALA A 285 -21.03 -2.35 -24.01
C ALA A 285 -21.16 -2.47 -22.48
N LEU A 286 -21.15 -3.69 -21.94
CA LEU A 286 -21.14 -3.93 -20.48
C LEU A 286 -19.83 -3.49 -19.82
N LEU A 287 -18.69 -3.69 -20.48
CA LEU A 287 -17.40 -3.22 -19.99
C LEU A 287 -17.30 -1.68 -20.01
N ASP A 288 -17.80 -1.03 -21.06
CA ASP A 288 -17.88 0.44 -21.13
C ASP A 288 -18.78 1.00 -20.03
N LEU A 289 -19.90 0.32 -19.73
CA LEU A 289 -20.74 0.67 -18.60
C LEU A 289 -19.99 0.52 -17.28
N ALA A 290 -19.21 -0.56 -17.10
CA ALA A 290 -18.37 -0.74 -15.92
C ALA A 290 -17.32 0.39 -15.78
N LEU A 291 -16.67 0.78 -16.89
CA LEU A 291 -15.71 1.89 -16.91
C LEU A 291 -16.36 3.22 -16.51
N LYS A 292 -17.52 3.57 -17.07
CA LYS A 292 -18.26 4.78 -16.69
C LYS A 292 -18.63 4.79 -15.21
N ASN A 293 -19.01 3.64 -14.65
CA ASN A 293 -19.28 3.51 -13.22
C ASN A 293 -18.03 3.71 -12.36
N LEU A 294 -16.87 3.21 -12.81
CA LEU A 294 -15.59 3.42 -12.14
C LEU A 294 -15.12 4.88 -12.23
N GLU A 295 -15.30 5.54 -13.38
CA GLU A 295 -15.00 6.96 -13.58
C GLU A 295 -15.87 7.85 -12.68
N GLY A 296 -17.18 7.54 -12.57
CA GLY A 296 -18.06 8.23 -11.64
C GLY A 296 -17.63 8.09 -10.18
N LEU A 297 -17.24 6.88 -9.76
CA LEU A 297 -16.68 6.64 -8.44
C LEU A 297 -15.33 7.35 -8.25
N TRP A 298 -14.52 7.43 -9.31
CA TRP A 298 -13.20 8.07 -9.28
C TRP A 298 -13.30 9.54 -8.91
N VAL A 299 -14.25 10.28 -9.47
CA VAL A 299 -14.47 11.71 -9.14
C VAL A 299 -14.72 11.89 -7.64
N TYR A 300 -15.53 11.00 -7.05
CA TYR A 300 -15.79 11.02 -5.61
C TYR A 300 -14.54 10.72 -4.77
N LEU A 301 -13.76 9.70 -5.15
CA LEU A 301 -12.53 9.34 -4.43
C LEU A 301 -11.45 10.43 -4.58
N GLN A 302 -11.33 11.03 -5.76
CA GLN A 302 -10.42 12.14 -6.03
C GLN A 302 -10.74 13.33 -5.12
N TYR A 303 -12.01 13.74 -5.07
CA TYR A 303 -12.47 14.81 -4.19
C TYR A 303 -12.11 14.55 -2.71
N LEU A 304 -12.37 13.33 -2.21
CA LEU A 304 -12.00 12.98 -0.84
C LEU A 304 -10.49 12.96 -0.61
N SER A 305 -9.71 12.60 -1.62
CA SER A 305 -8.25 12.57 -1.51
C SER A 305 -7.64 13.97 -1.39
N GLU A 306 -8.26 14.99 -1.98
CA GLU A 306 -7.75 16.37 -1.97
C GLU A 306 -8.00 17.11 -0.66
N ILE A 307 -8.79 16.54 0.25
CA ILE A 307 -9.00 17.09 1.60
C ILE A 307 -7.66 17.12 2.35
N GLU A 308 -7.31 18.27 2.91
CA GLU A 308 -6.03 18.53 3.60
C GLU A 308 -5.74 17.46 4.67
N TYR A 309 -6.76 17.11 5.48
CA TYR A 309 -6.68 16.12 6.55
C TYR A 309 -7.19 14.72 6.15
N ALA A 310 -7.18 14.38 4.85
CA ALA A 310 -7.61 13.07 4.37
C ALA A 310 -6.81 11.92 5.01
N ILE A 311 -5.51 12.15 5.23
CA ILE A 311 -4.61 11.25 5.93
C ILE A 311 -4.15 11.90 7.22
N TRP A 312 -4.21 11.13 8.31
CA TRP A 312 -3.42 11.43 9.50
C TRP A 312 -2.07 10.73 9.40
N VAL A 313 -1.01 11.50 9.18
CA VAL A 313 0.37 11.00 9.22
C VAL A 313 0.90 11.13 10.64
N ARG A 314 1.58 10.08 11.12
CA ARG A 314 2.22 10.06 12.44
C ARG A 314 3.55 9.33 12.34
N ALA A 315 4.55 9.82 13.06
CA ALA A 315 5.71 9.00 13.37
C ALA A 315 5.27 7.63 13.91
N VAL A 316 5.91 6.57 13.43
CA VAL A 316 5.56 5.21 13.87
C VAL A 316 5.74 5.17 15.39
N PRO A 317 4.66 4.92 16.15
CA PRO A 317 4.73 4.98 17.59
C PRO A 317 5.74 3.95 18.10
N VAL A 318 6.50 4.30 19.14
CA VAL A 318 7.30 3.32 19.89
C VAL A 318 6.40 2.13 20.24
N PRO A 319 6.85 0.86 20.15
CA PRO A 319 5.95 -0.29 20.22
C PRO A 319 4.99 -0.30 21.41
N TRP A 320 5.42 0.22 22.58
CA TRP A 320 4.55 0.34 23.76
C TRP A 320 3.38 1.32 23.55
N ILE A 321 3.57 2.41 22.80
CA ILE A 321 2.51 3.38 22.47
C ILE A 321 1.46 2.72 21.59
N GLY A 322 1.90 1.95 20.59
CA GLY A 322 0.98 1.20 19.74
C GLY A 322 0.23 0.10 20.50
N GLY A 323 0.93 -0.62 21.41
CA GLY A 323 0.31 -1.58 22.32
C GLY A 323 -0.73 -0.94 23.24
N ALA A 324 -0.40 0.21 23.84
CA ALA A 324 -1.33 1.00 24.65
C ALA A 324 -2.55 1.44 23.84
N ALA A 325 -2.34 1.94 22.62
CA ALA A 325 -3.43 2.35 21.74
C ALA A 325 -4.34 1.17 21.34
N LEU A 326 -3.77 -0.02 21.09
CA LEU A 326 -4.52 -1.23 20.80
C LEU A 326 -5.40 -1.64 22.00
N ILE A 327 -4.84 -1.64 23.21
CA ILE A 327 -5.59 -1.91 24.45
C ILE A 327 -6.72 -0.89 24.62
N GLY A 328 -6.43 0.40 24.45
CA GLY A 328 -7.40 1.48 24.54
C GLY A 328 -8.57 1.27 23.58
N ILE A 329 -8.29 0.90 22.34
CA ILE A 329 -9.32 0.65 21.32
C ILE A 329 -10.16 -0.60 21.63
N LEU A 330 -9.54 -1.68 22.10
CA LEU A 330 -10.30 -2.86 22.52
C LEU A 330 -11.25 -2.51 23.67
N ILE A 331 -10.82 -1.70 24.65
CA ILE A 331 -11.67 -1.22 25.74
C ILE A 331 -12.81 -0.32 25.21
N VAL A 332 -12.51 0.63 24.31
CA VAL A 332 -13.53 1.50 23.71
C VAL A 332 -14.56 0.69 22.92
N LEU A 333 -14.12 -0.30 22.15
CA LEU A 333 -14.99 -1.14 21.31
C LEU A 333 -15.71 -2.24 22.06
N ALA A 334 -15.40 -2.42 23.35
CA ALA A 334 -15.98 -3.46 24.19
C ALA A 334 -17.52 -3.46 24.18
N PRO A 335 -18.15 -4.64 24.38
CA PRO A 335 -19.60 -4.74 24.53
C PRO A 335 -20.13 -3.81 25.63
N ARG A 336 -21.38 -3.34 25.47
CA ARG A 336 -21.99 -2.32 26.35
C ARG A 336 -22.04 -2.71 27.84
N GLY A 337 -21.95 -4.00 28.18
CA GLY A 337 -21.98 -4.48 29.55
C GLY A 337 -20.67 -4.31 30.33
N ILE A 338 -19.56 -3.93 29.68
CA ILE A 338 -18.29 -3.72 30.38
C ILE A 338 -18.25 -2.28 30.93
N PRO A 339 -18.09 -2.08 32.26
CA PRO A 339 -17.97 -0.76 32.85
C PRO A 339 -16.65 -0.07 32.45
N ALA A 340 -16.56 1.24 32.67
CA ALA A 340 -15.34 2.04 32.51
C ALA A 340 -14.69 2.02 31.11
N ARG A 341 -15.47 1.82 30.03
CA ARG A 341 -14.99 1.90 28.63
C ARG A 341 -14.30 3.22 28.28
N TRP A 342 -14.64 4.29 28.99
CA TRP A 342 -14.00 5.59 28.84
C TRP A 342 -12.51 5.57 29.20
N LEU A 343 -12.05 4.63 30.04
CA LEU A 343 -10.62 4.43 30.32
C LEU A 343 -9.84 4.06 29.05
N GLY A 344 -10.50 3.50 28.03
CA GLY A 344 -9.85 3.26 26.74
C GLY A 344 -9.34 4.55 26.09
N PHE A 345 -9.98 5.71 26.33
CA PHE A 345 -9.45 7.00 25.88
C PHE A 345 -8.17 7.41 26.62
N VAL A 346 -8.02 7.03 27.90
CA VAL A 346 -6.77 7.26 28.67
C VAL A 346 -5.62 6.48 28.04
N TRP A 347 -5.86 5.23 27.65
CA TRP A 347 -4.89 4.40 26.94
C TRP A 347 -4.55 4.89 25.52
N LEU A 348 -5.41 5.72 24.93
CA LEU A 348 -5.15 6.39 23.65
C LEU A 348 -4.33 7.70 23.82
N LEU A 349 -4.22 8.25 25.03
CA LEU A 349 -3.48 9.50 25.25
C LEU A 349 -2.01 9.44 24.83
N PRO A 350 -1.23 8.38 25.15
CA PRO A 350 0.16 8.30 24.73
C PRO A 350 0.32 8.34 23.22
N LEU A 351 -0.67 7.79 22.49
CA LEU A 351 -0.72 7.99 21.06
C LEU A 351 -0.78 9.50 20.83
N LEU A 352 -1.81 10.24 21.25
CA LEU A 352 -1.97 11.67 20.92
C LEU A 352 -0.85 12.61 21.40
N VAL A 353 -0.28 12.41 22.60
CA VAL A 353 0.58 13.43 23.24
C VAL A 353 2.08 13.19 23.09
N THR A 354 2.52 11.99 22.74
CA THR A 354 3.96 11.69 22.69
C THR A 354 4.55 12.20 21.36
N PRO A 355 5.49 13.16 21.38
CA PRO A 355 6.17 13.60 20.18
C PRO A 355 7.16 12.53 19.68
N PRO A 356 7.53 12.56 18.40
CA PRO A 356 8.59 11.71 17.88
C PRO A 356 9.92 12.01 18.60
N PRO A 357 10.79 11.01 18.77
CA PRO A 357 12.10 11.21 19.37
C PRO A 357 12.96 12.13 18.48
N ARG A 358 13.66 13.07 19.11
CA ARG A 358 14.61 13.97 18.47
C ARG A 358 15.95 13.97 19.22
N PRO A 359 17.07 14.34 18.56
CA PRO A 359 18.34 14.53 19.24
C PRO A 359 18.20 15.52 20.39
N LYS A 360 18.90 15.28 21.50
CA LYS A 360 18.98 16.25 22.59
C LYS A 360 19.83 17.45 22.15
N GLU A 361 19.82 18.48 22.98
CA GLU A 361 20.75 19.60 22.82
C GLU A 361 22.19 19.12 22.94
N GLY A 362 23.06 19.57 22.04
CA GLY A 362 24.43 19.06 21.91
C GLY A 362 24.54 17.68 21.25
N GLU A 363 23.45 17.09 20.75
CA GLU A 363 23.47 15.84 19.97
C GLU A 363 23.15 16.10 18.48
N LEU A 364 23.75 15.28 17.61
CA LEU A 364 23.48 15.25 16.19
C LEU A 364 23.28 13.81 15.76
N TRP A 365 22.17 13.52 15.09
CA TRP A 365 21.92 12.22 14.48
C TRP A 365 22.25 12.30 12.99
N PHE A 366 23.09 11.38 12.53
CA PHE A 366 23.43 11.20 11.13
C PHE A 366 22.93 9.83 10.68
N THR A 367 22.09 9.82 9.66
CA THR A 367 21.56 8.59 9.07
C THR A 367 21.90 8.55 7.59
N LEU A 368 22.63 7.52 7.18
CA LEU A 368 22.87 7.20 5.78
C LEU A 368 21.81 6.19 5.33
N LEU A 369 21.01 6.55 4.33
CA LEU A 369 19.95 5.69 3.81
C LEU A 369 20.49 4.78 2.71
N ASP A 370 20.13 3.51 2.79
CA ASP A 370 20.41 2.52 1.76
C ASP A 370 19.46 2.71 0.57
N VAL A 371 19.90 3.45 -0.43
CA VAL A 371 19.12 3.76 -1.64
C VAL A 371 19.62 3.00 -2.87
N GLY A 372 20.49 2.00 -2.68
CA GLY A 372 21.16 1.28 -3.78
C GLY A 372 22.30 2.08 -4.40
N GLN A 373 22.28 2.29 -5.72
CA GLN A 373 23.26 3.12 -6.41
C GLN A 373 22.88 4.60 -6.30
N GLY A 374 23.65 5.36 -5.54
CA GLY A 374 23.44 6.79 -5.28
C GLY A 374 23.66 7.14 -3.81
N LEU A 375 23.19 8.32 -3.41
CA LEU A 375 23.32 8.81 -2.03
C LEU A 375 22.00 9.41 -1.54
N SER A 376 21.65 9.13 -0.28
CA SER A 376 20.71 9.95 0.48
C SER A 376 21.07 9.86 1.96
N ALA A 377 21.29 11.01 2.59
CA ALA A 377 21.62 11.09 4.01
C ALA A 377 20.75 12.13 4.70
N VAL A 378 20.42 11.87 5.97
CA VAL A 378 19.63 12.77 6.82
C VAL A 378 20.45 13.14 8.04
N VAL A 379 20.53 14.45 8.30
CA VAL A 379 21.18 15.02 9.47
C VAL A 379 20.12 15.71 10.31
N GLN A 380 19.99 15.30 11.57
CA GLN A 380 19.02 15.88 12.49
C GLN A 380 19.75 16.51 13.68
N THR A 381 19.34 17.73 14.01
CA THR A 381 19.58 18.35 15.30
C THR A 381 18.27 18.39 16.09
N ARG A 382 18.28 18.96 17.29
CA ARG A 382 17.07 19.11 18.13
C ARG A 382 15.88 19.69 17.37
N ASP A 383 16.11 20.72 16.56
CA ASP A 383 15.04 21.52 15.94
C ASP A 383 15.09 21.57 14.42
N ARG A 384 16.17 21.10 13.80
CA ARG A 384 16.41 21.26 12.36
C ARG A 384 16.78 19.93 11.70
N THR A 385 16.36 19.77 10.45
CA THR A 385 16.69 18.62 9.61
C THR A 385 17.33 19.08 8.30
N LEU A 386 18.43 18.43 7.93
CA LEU A 386 19.04 18.53 6.62
C LEU A 386 18.95 17.19 5.90
N VAL A 387 18.63 17.23 4.61
CA VAL A 387 18.73 16.08 3.71
C VAL A 387 19.86 16.38 2.71
N TYR A 388 20.72 15.40 2.47
CA TYR A 388 21.77 15.46 1.47
C TYR A 388 21.50 14.37 0.42
N ASP A 389 21.19 14.78 -0.80
CA ASP A 389 20.72 13.96 -1.92
C ASP A 389 19.43 13.15 -1.66
N THR A 390 18.74 12.79 -2.74
CA THR A 390 17.43 12.13 -2.70
C THR A 390 17.44 10.72 -3.30
N GLY A 391 18.62 10.21 -3.66
CA GLY A 391 18.82 8.88 -4.23
C GLY A 391 18.28 8.73 -5.67
N PRO A 392 18.33 7.51 -6.22
CA PRO A 392 18.05 7.24 -7.61
C PRO A 392 16.57 7.19 -7.99
N ARG A 393 16.34 7.42 -9.28
CA ARG A 393 15.11 7.04 -9.96
C ARG A 393 15.30 5.65 -10.56
N PHE A 394 14.52 4.66 -10.11
CA PHE A 394 14.64 3.28 -10.59
C PHE A 394 13.87 3.05 -11.90
N ASN A 395 12.69 3.67 -12.04
CA ASN A 395 11.89 3.70 -13.27
C ASN A 395 10.91 4.90 -13.24
N GLU A 396 10.05 5.04 -14.25
CA GLU A 396 9.07 6.14 -14.34
C GLU A 396 8.10 6.22 -13.15
N ARG A 397 7.89 5.12 -12.42
CA ARG A 397 6.88 5.00 -11.36
C ARG A 397 7.48 4.78 -9.97
N PHE A 398 8.80 4.60 -9.86
CA PHE A 398 9.47 4.19 -8.64
C PHE A 398 10.84 4.87 -8.50
N ASP A 399 11.03 5.55 -7.37
CA ASP A 399 12.24 6.28 -7.01
C ASP A 399 12.55 6.12 -5.52
N ALA A 400 13.79 6.40 -5.13
CA ALA A 400 14.26 6.31 -3.76
C ALA A 400 13.59 7.34 -2.82
N GLY A 401 13.11 8.46 -3.35
CA GLY A 401 12.34 9.46 -2.61
C GLY A 401 11.08 8.84 -2.01
N ARG A 402 10.24 8.24 -2.86
CA ARG A 402 8.99 7.58 -2.46
C ARG A 402 9.21 6.26 -1.71
N ALA A 403 10.26 5.52 -2.04
CA ALA A 403 10.51 4.18 -1.50
C ALA A 403 11.25 4.17 -0.16
N VAL A 404 12.12 5.15 0.08
CA VAL A 404 13.07 5.16 1.19
C VAL A 404 13.02 6.47 1.97
N LEU A 405 13.29 7.61 1.32
CA LEU A 405 13.49 8.88 2.01
C LEU A 405 12.20 9.38 2.68
N VAL A 406 11.10 9.51 1.93
CA VAL A 406 9.81 9.99 2.48
C VAL A 406 9.29 9.06 3.59
N PRO A 407 9.29 7.72 3.44
CA PRO A 407 8.94 6.82 4.54
C PRO A 407 9.81 7.00 5.78
N TYR A 408 11.14 7.17 5.62
CA TYR A 408 12.05 7.44 6.73
C TYR A 408 11.72 8.75 7.46
N LEU A 409 11.54 9.85 6.70
CA LEU A 409 11.20 11.16 7.26
C LEU A 409 9.88 11.11 8.04
N ARG A 410 8.86 10.46 7.47
CA ARG A 410 7.56 10.27 8.13
C ARG A 410 7.68 9.44 9.40
N GLN A 411 8.44 8.35 9.37
CA GLN A 411 8.64 7.52 10.55
C GLN A 411 9.26 8.30 11.71
N HIS A 412 10.13 9.26 11.42
CA HIS A 412 10.76 10.14 12.40
C HIS A 412 9.94 11.42 12.69
N GLY A 413 8.74 11.54 12.14
CA GLY A 413 7.86 12.70 12.33
C GLY A 413 8.46 14.00 11.79
N ILE A 414 9.18 13.91 10.68
CA ILE A 414 9.79 15.04 9.99
C ILE A 414 8.85 15.46 8.85
N GLU A 415 8.15 16.56 9.05
CA GLU A 415 7.23 17.17 8.07
C GLU A 415 7.87 18.35 7.31
N HIS A 416 9.01 18.82 7.81
CA HIS A 416 9.78 19.92 7.26
C HIS A 416 11.27 19.59 7.21
N VAL A 417 11.89 19.84 6.06
CA VAL A 417 13.33 19.79 5.85
C VAL A 417 13.85 21.21 5.68
N ASP A 418 14.64 21.68 6.65
CA ASP A 418 15.15 23.05 6.68
C ASP A 418 16.14 23.33 5.54
N THR A 419 16.96 22.33 5.20
CA THR A 419 17.90 22.43 4.10
C THR A 419 18.00 21.12 3.35
N LEU A 420 17.72 21.16 2.05
CA LEU A 420 18.02 20.08 1.12
C LEU A 420 19.28 20.45 0.36
N VAL A 421 20.34 19.67 0.49
CA VAL A 421 21.56 19.81 -0.29
C VAL A 421 21.53 18.76 -1.40
N ILE A 422 21.70 19.17 -2.64
CA ILE A 422 21.92 18.28 -3.76
C ILE A 422 23.39 18.42 -4.16
N SER A 423 24.12 17.32 -4.15
CA SER A 423 25.52 17.26 -4.55
C SER A 423 25.65 17.70 -6.00
N HIS A 424 24.98 17.02 -6.94
CA HIS A 424 24.99 17.31 -8.37
C HIS A 424 23.71 16.81 -9.07
N GLY A 425 23.58 17.10 -10.37
CA GLY A 425 22.34 16.93 -11.14
C GLY A 425 22.00 15.51 -11.59
N ASP A 426 22.84 14.51 -11.31
CA ASP A 426 22.65 13.16 -11.84
C ASP A 426 21.43 12.47 -11.22
N SER A 427 20.82 11.55 -11.97
CA SER A 427 19.55 10.91 -11.62
C SER A 427 19.61 10.00 -10.39
N ASP A 428 20.80 9.53 -10.02
CA ASP A 428 21.13 8.76 -8.82
C ASP A 428 21.25 9.61 -7.54
N HIS A 429 21.25 10.93 -7.69
CA HIS A 429 21.26 11.90 -6.57
C HIS A 429 19.99 12.75 -6.51
N THR A 430 19.38 13.04 -7.66
CA THR A 430 18.18 13.88 -7.77
C THR A 430 16.88 13.10 -8.01
N GLY A 431 16.98 11.78 -8.22
CA GLY A 431 15.88 10.96 -8.71
C GLY A 431 14.63 10.99 -7.82
N GLY A 432 14.82 11.10 -6.50
CA GLY A 432 13.75 11.18 -5.50
C GLY A 432 13.25 12.59 -5.18
N LEU A 433 13.74 13.63 -5.86
CA LEU A 433 13.49 15.02 -5.49
C LEU A 433 12.01 15.43 -5.63
N ASP A 434 11.37 15.06 -6.73
CA ASP A 434 9.97 15.41 -6.99
C ASP A 434 9.06 14.73 -5.95
N SER A 435 9.33 13.46 -5.65
CA SER A 435 8.63 12.67 -4.65
C SER A 435 8.79 13.24 -3.24
N LEU A 436 9.97 13.76 -2.89
CA LEU A 436 10.19 14.44 -1.61
C LEU A 436 9.35 15.71 -1.51
N LEU A 437 9.42 16.58 -2.53
CA LEU A 437 8.75 17.89 -2.52
C LEU A 437 7.24 17.81 -2.60
N ALA A 438 6.69 16.71 -3.15
CA ALA A 438 5.26 16.45 -3.17
C ALA A 438 4.69 16.13 -1.79
N GLU A 439 5.50 15.66 -0.85
CA GLU A 439 5.04 15.08 0.43
C GLU A 439 5.65 15.76 1.67
N VAL A 440 6.77 16.48 1.54
CA VAL A 440 7.49 17.11 2.64
C VAL A 440 7.87 18.54 2.26
N SER A 441 7.60 19.49 3.16
CA SER A 441 7.96 20.89 2.92
C SER A 441 9.47 21.09 3.04
N VAL A 442 10.07 21.85 2.12
CA VAL A 442 11.52 22.13 2.10
C VAL A 442 11.75 23.63 2.18
N GLY A 443 12.53 24.08 3.17
CA GLY A 443 12.81 25.51 3.38
C GLY A 443 13.80 26.09 2.38
N ARG A 444 14.97 25.46 2.22
CA ARG A 444 16.04 25.90 1.31
C ARG A 444 16.62 24.73 0.53
N ILE A 445 16.80 24.90 -0.78
CA ILE A 445 17.53 23.94 -1.63
C ILE A 445 18.90 24.55 -1.96
N LEU A 446 19.97 23.84 -1.62
CA LEU A 446 21.37 24.15 -1.91
C LEU A 446 21.87 23.21 -3.01
N ALA A 447 22.33 23.77 -4.12
CA ALA A 447 22.77 22.98 -5.28
C ALA A 447 23.76 23.75 -6.15
N ASN A 448 24.56 23.04 -6.96
CA ASN A 448 25.43 23.67 -7.95
C ASN A 448 24.81 23.68 -9.35
N GLY A 449 23.80 24.54 -9.56
CA GLY A 449 23.14 24.70 -10.85
C GLY A 449 21.62 24.57 -10.78
N PRO A 450 20.90 24.83 -11.88
CA PRO A 450 19.45 24.72 -11.91
C PRO A 450 19.02 23.27 -11.74
N ILE A 451 18.09 23.03 -10.81
CA ILE A 451 17.49 21.70 -10.60
C ILE A 451 16.01 21.78 -10.92
N GLY A 452 15.60 21.16 -12.04
CA GLY A 452 14.18 21.05 -12.42
C GLY A 452 13.44 22.39 -12.49
N GLY A 453 14.12 23.49 -12.87
CA GLY A 453 13.53 24.84 -12.93
C GLY A 453 13.23 25.48 -11.58
N ARG A 454 13.72 24.91 -10.47
CA ARG A 454 13.43 25.38 -9.10
C ARG A 454 14.37 26.49 -8.65
N ARG A 455 13.91 27.31 -7.70
CA ARG A 455 14.73 28.33 -7.04
C ARG A 455 15.70 27.63 -6.08
N VAL A 456 16.98 27.70 -6.39
CA VAL A 456 18.06 27.11 -5.59
C VAL A 456 19.03 28.19 -5.10
N SER A 457 19.56 28.00 -3.89
CA SER A 457 20.75 28.71 -3.44
C SER A 457 21.98 28.00 -3.99
N VAL A 458 22.84 28.74 -4.68
CA VAL A 458 24.06 28.15 -5.25
C VAL A 458 24.97 27.70 -4.11
N CYS A 459 25.33 26.42 -4.08
CA CYS A 459 26.31 25.91 -3.13
C CYS A 459 27.72 26.38 -3.56
N ARG A 460 28.50 26.89 -2.60
CA ARG A 460 29.83 27.44 -2.88
C ARG A 460 30.76 27.23 -1.70
N ASP A 461 32.03 27.01 -1.99
CA ASP A 461 33.08 27.01 -0.97
C ASP A 461 33.04 28.28 -0.11
N GLY A 462 33.32 28.13 1.18
CA GLY A 462 33.28 29.19 2.20
C GLY A 462 31.92 29.46 2.82
N GLN A 463 30.83 28.92 2.26
CA GLN A 463 29.50 29.01 2.90
C GLN A 463 29.49 28.22 4.21
N HIS A 464 29.06 28.85 5.29
CA HIS A 464 28.97 28.22 6.60
C HIS A 464 27.71 28.66 7.34
N TRP A 465 27.13 27.76 8.13
CA TRP A 465 26.04 28.07 9.05
C TRP A 465 26.11 27.19 10.29
N ARG A 466 25.35 27.56 11.32
CA ARG A 466 25.26 26.80 12.58
C ARG A 466 23.82 26.55 12.97
N TRP A 467 23.56 25.38 13.54
CA TRP A 467 22.31 25.00 14.19
C TRP A 467 22.62 24.49 15.60
N GLY A 468 22.43 25.36 16.59
CA GLY A 468 22.94 25.13 17.94
C GLY A 468 24.46 24.99 17.92
N GLU A 469 24.96 23.89 18.46
CA GLU A 469 26.40 23.56 18.49
C GLU A 469 26.90 22.90 17.21
N ALA A 470 26.00 22.45 16.33
CA ALA A 470 26.38 21.85 15.06
C ALA A 470 26.77 22.93 14.04
N SER A 471 27.91 22.74 13.38
CA SER A 471 28.43 23.60 12.33
C SER A 471 28.42 22.90 10.99
N PHE A 472 28.05 23.63 9.95
CA PHE A 472 27.93 23.15 8.60
C PHE A 472 28.78 24.05 7.70
N SER A 473 29.60 23.44 6.84
CA SER A 473 30.50 24.17 5.95
C SER A 473 30.52 23.51 4.58
N VAL A 474 30.24 24.30 3.55
CA VAL A 474 30.41 23.88 2.16
C VAL A 474 31.88 24.10 1.80
N LEU A 475 32.55 23.04 1.35
CA LEU A 475 33.99 23.06 1.02
C LEU A 475 34.26 23.12 -0.49
N HIS A 476 33.23 22.86 -1.30
CA HIS A 476 33.32 22.76 -2.74
C HIS A 476 31.89 22.92 -3.31
N PRO A 477 31.70 23.49 -4.51
CA PRO A 477 32.68 23.94 -5.52
C PRO A 477 33.35 25.28 -5.25
N ALA A 478 34.61 25.40 -5.73
CA ALA A 478 35.29 26.69 -5.87
C ALA A 478 34.63 27.54 -6.97
N PHE A 479 34.87 28.86 -6.92
CA PHE A 479 34.20 29.85 -7.79
C PHE A 479 34.36 29.58 -9.30
N ASP A 480 35.46 28.93 -9.68
CA ASP A 480 35.96 28.65 -11.02
C ASP A 480 35.97 27.14 -11.36
N ALA A 481 35.20 26.34 -10.60
CA ALA A 481 35.13 24.89 -10.81
C ALA A 481 34.53 24.52 -12.19
N ASN A 482 35.41 24.33 -13.16
CA ASN A 482 35.13 23.75 -14.47
C ASN A 482 35.35 22.22 -14.43
N GLY A 483 34.45 21.46 -15.06
CA GLY A 483 34.53 19.99 -15.09
C GLY A 483 33.17 19.34 -15.30
N SER A 484 33.11 18.00 -15.25
CA SER A 484 31.85 17.24 -15.23
C SER A 484 31.00 17.59 -14.00
N ASP A 485 29.71 17.28 -14.03
CA ASP A 485 28.78 17.59 -12.94
C ASP A 485 29.22 16.95 -11.60
N ASN A 486 29.82 15.75 -11.62
CA ASN A 486 30.36 15.11 -10.41
C ASN A 486 31.55 15.91 -9.83
N ASN A 487 32.40 16.50 -10.67
CA ASN A 487 33.52 17.36 -10.23
C ASN A 487 33.04 18.74 -9.77
N ARG A 488 31.74 19.00 -9.83
CA ARG A 488 31.05 20.20 -9.38
C ARG A 488 30.17 19.93 -8.16
N SER A 489 30.32 18.76 -7.52
CA SER A 489 29.51 18.35 -6.39
C SER A 489 29.61 19.32 -5.20
N CYS A 490 28.48 19.61 -4.55
CA CYS A 490 28.41 20.36 -3.30
C CYS A 490 28.97 19.55 -2.13
N ILE A 491 30.23 19.71 -1.77
CA ILE A 491 30.81 18.98 -0.62
C ILE A 491 30.40 19.65 0.68
N LEU A 492 29.75 18.90 1.57
CA LEU A 492 29.31 19.39 2.88
C LEU A 492 30.07 18.72 4.02
N LYS A 493 30.69 19.53 4.89
CA LYS A 493 31.21 19.09 6.18
C LYS A 493 30.25 19.48 7.29
N VAL A 494 29.89 18.52 8.12
CA VAL A 494 29.07 18.70 9.32
C VAL A 494 29.93 18.38 10.54
N SER A 495 30.03 19.30 11.50
CA SER A 495 30.86 19.11 12.70
C SER A 495 30.11 19.45 13.97
N LEU A 496 30.33 18.66 15.02
CA LEU A 496 29.78 18.84 16.36
C LEU A 496 30.92 18.58 17.36
N GLY A 497 31.40 19.64 18.01
CA GLY A 497 32.64 19.58 18.81
C GLY A 497 33.82 19.10 17.95
N ASP A 498 34.55 18.11 18.46
CA ASP A 498 35.73 17.54 17.79
C ASP A 498 35.39 16.46 16.73
N ARG A 499 34.11 16.16 16.53
CA ARG A 499 33.66 15.14 15.57
C ARG A 499 33.15 15.81 14.31
N SER A 500 33.46 15.22 13.15
CA SER A 500 32.93 15.70 11.88
C SER A 500 32.61 14.56 10.91
N VAL A 501 31.63 14.82 10.05
CA VAL A 501 31.22 13.96 8.95
C VAL A 501 31.38 14.77 7.66
N LEU A 502 31.97 14.15 6.64
CA LEU A 502 32.15 14.75 5.31
C LEU A 502 31.26 14.02 4.31
N LEU A 503 30.48 14.78 3.56
CA LEU A 503 29.61 14.33 2.47
C LEU A 503 30.20 14.84 1.14
N PRO A 504 31.01 14.03 0.43
CA PRO A 504 31.78 14.48 -0.72
C PRO A 504 31.03 14.42 -2.06
N GLY A 505 29.79 13.89 -2.10
CA GLY A 505 29.12 13.53 -3.34
C GLY A 505 29.96 12.55 -4.17
N ASP A 506 29.92 12.70 -5.49
CA ASP A 506 30.65 11.86 -6.44
C ASP A 506 31.97 12.49 -6.92
N THR A 507 32.55 13.37 -6.09
CA THR A 507 33.82 14.01 -6.43
C THR A 507 34.90 12.95 -6.66
N ARG A 508 35.48 12.96 -7.87
CA ARG A 508 36.63 12.11 -8.19
C ARG A 508 37.91 12.82 -7.75
N PRO A 509 38.93 12.09 -7.28
CA PRO A 509 40.24 12.68 -7.10
C PRO A 509 40.67 13.30 -8.42
N ARG A 510 41.20 14.53 -8.39
CA ARG A 510 41.95 15.07 -9.53
C ARG A 510 43.01 14.03 -9.88
N ARG A 511 42.91 13.39 -11.05
CA ARG A 511 44.03 12.64 -11.62
C ARG A 511 45.13 13.68 -11.80
N ASN A 512 46.09 13.73 -10.89
CA ASN A 512 47.38 14.31 -11.19
C ASN A 512 47.99 13.44 -12.30
N THR A 513 47.75 13.81 -13.56
CA THR A 513 48.61 13.41 -14.66
C THR A 513 49.92 14.16 -14.48
N SER A 514 50.74 13.65 -13.57
CA SER A 514 52.13 14.05 -13.38
C SER A 514 52.92 12.78 -13.20
N TYR A 515 53.16 12.07 -14.30
CA TYR A 515 54.37 11.30 -14.59
C TYR A 515 54.58 11.30 -16.10
#